data_AF-A0A4Q3H1B9-F1
#
_entry.id   AF-A0A4Q3H1B9-F1
#
_cell.length_a   1.000
_cell.length_b   1.000
_cell.length_c   1.000
_cell.angle_alpha   90.00
_cell.angle_beta   90.00
_cell.angle_gamma   90.00
#
_symmetry.space_group_name_H-M   'P 1'
#
loop_
_entity.id
_entity.type
_entity.pdbx_description
1 polymer ?
#
loop_
_entity_poly.entity_id
_entity_poly.type
_entity_poly.pdbx_seq_one_letter_code
_entity_poly.pdbx_strand_id
1 'polypeptide(L)' 'MSLTIYCLNGPNLNLLGEREPAIYGTATLADVEKLSTAVAEKASTRLVFRQTNHEGELVEWVQEARKQAHE' A
#
# COMPACT_ATOMS: atom_id res chain seq x y z
N MET A 1 -11.40 2.87 -19.08
CA MET A 1 -10.31 2.29 -18.26
C MET A 1 -10.50 2.80 -16.83
N SER A 2 -10.41 1.92 -15.84
CA SER A 2 -10.46 2.32 -14.42
C SER A 2 -9.08 2.84 -14.00
N LEU A 3 -9.05 3.97 -13.29
CA LEU A 3 -7.81 4.54 -12.74
C LEU A 3 -7.17 3.52 -11.78
N THR A 4 -5.88 3.23 -11.96
CA THR A 4 -5.12 2.36 -11.05
C THR A 4 -4.25 3.20 -10.12
N ILE A 5 -4.36 2.97 -8.82
CA ILE A 5 -3.59 3.64 -7.76
C ILE A 5 -2.66 2.61 -7.13
N TYR A 6 -1.38 2.95 -7.01
CA TYR A 6 -0.39 2.14 -6.31
C TYR A 6 -0.14 2.72 -4.92
N CYS A 7 -0.42 1.93 -3.88
CA CYS A 7 -0.07 2.23 -2.49
C CYS A 7 1.12 1.34 -2.10
N LEU A 8 2.32 1.92 -2.16
CA LEU A 8 3.56 1.21 -1.92
C LEU A 8 4.12 1.60 -0.55
N ASN A 9 4.15 0.64 0.35
CA ASN A 9 4.54 0.84 1.74
C ASN A 9 6.01 0.48 1.92
N GLY A 10 6.76 1.37 2.56
CA GLY A 10 8.19 1.20 2.81
C GLY A 10 8.51 0.31 4.01
N PRO A 11 9.80 0.33 4.44
CA PRO A 11 10.29 -0.56 5.48
C PRO A 11 9.60 -0.36 6.84
N ASN A 12 9.50 -1.45 7.59
CA ASN A 12 8.95 -1.54 8.94
C ASN A 12 7.45 -1.26 9.09
N LEU A 13 6.73 -0.85 8.03
CA LEU A 13 5.29 -0.67 8.10
C LEU A 13 4.52 -1.98 8.30
N ASN A 14 5.15 -3.12 7.99
CA ASN A 14 4.63 -4.44 8.36
C ASN A 14 4.54 -4.67 9.88
N LEU A 15 5.21 -3.84 10.69
CA LEU A 15 5.20 -3.91 12.16
C LEU A 15 4.14 -3.00 12.80
N LEU A 16 3.30 -2.34 11.99
CA LEU A 16 2.18 -1.53 12.50
C LEU A 16 1.24 -2.38 13.37
N GLY A 17 0.83 -1.82 14.50
CA GLY A 17 -0.04 -2.47 15.47
C GLY A 17 0.70 -3.36 16.49
N GLU A 18 1.99 -3.66 16.28
CA GLU A 18 2.79 -4.50 17.19
C GLU A 18 3.62 -3.67 18.18
N ARG A 19 4.10 -2.49 17.76
CA ARG A 19 5.01 -1.68 18.56
C ARG A 19 4.25 -0.74 19.49
N GLU A 20 4.48 -0.89 20.79
CA GLU A 20 3.94 -0.06 21.88
C GLU A 20 2.47 0.38 21.62
N PRO A 21 1.51 -0.56 21.58
CA PRO A 21 0.15 -0.28 21.08
C PRO A 21 -0.60 0.79 21.88
N ALA A 22 -0.24 0.99 23.15
CA ALA A 22 -0.78 2.05 23.99
C ALA A 22 -0.40 3.47 23.51
N ILE A 23 0.67 3.60 22.72
CA ILE A 23 1.18 4.87 22.20
C ILE A 23 0.84 5.02 20.71
N TYR A 24 1.03 3.97 19.91
CA TYR A 24 0.88 4.03 18.45
C TYR A 24 -0.43 3.47 17.92
N GLY A 25 -1.28 2.93 18.80
CA GLY A 25 -2.51 2.24 18.44
C GLY A 25 -2.26 0.81 18.00
N THR A 26 -3.37 0.08 17.81
CA THR A 26 -3.38 -1.33 17.42
C THR A 26 -3.65 -1.55 15.93
N ALA A 27 -3.78 -0.47 15.16
CA ALA A 27 -4.11 -0.57 13.75
C ALA A 27 -2.93 -1.17 12.98
N THR A 28 -3.21 -2.24 12.25
CA THR A 28 -2.21 -2.99 11.47
C THR A 28 -2.14 -2.49 10.04
N LEU A 29 -1.08 -2.87 9.32
CA LEU A 29 -1.01 -2.61 7.88
C LEU A 29 -2.16 -3.28 7.11
N ALA A 30 -2.64 -4.45 7.57
CA ALA A 30 -3.80 -5.11 6.99
C ALA A 30 -5.09 -4.31 7.19
N ASP A 31 -5.23 -3.59 8.31
CA ASP A 31 -6.38 -2.70 8.53
C ASP A 31 -6.33 -1.49 7.59
N VAL A 32 -5.13 -0.95 7.34
CA VAL A 32 -4.90 0.11 6.34
C VAL A 32 -5.22 -0.38 4.93
N GLU A 33 -4.81 -1.60 4.57
CA GLU A 33 -5.12 -2.20 3.27
C GLU A 33 -6.64 -2.35 3.06
N LYS A 34 -7.35 -2.88 4.07
CA LYS A 34 -8.82 -3.01 4.02
C LYS A 34 -9.50 -1.66 3.84
N LEU A 35 -9.09 -0.64 4.61
CA LEU A 35 -9.63 0.70 4.52
C LEU A 35 -9.39 1.30 3.11
N SER A 36 -8.15 1.19 2.63
CA SER A 36 -7.76 1.73 1.32
C SER A 36 -8.52 1.04 0.18
N THR A 37 -8.67 -0.28 0.26
CA THR A 37 -9.41 -1.10 -0.72
C THR A 37 -10.87 -0.69 -0.76
N ALA A 38 -11.52 -0.56 0.40
CA ALA A 38 -12.92 -0.14 0.48
C ALA A 38 -13.14 1.27 -0.09
N VAL A 39 -12.18 2.17 0.04
CA VAL A 39 -12.24 3.52 -0.58
C VAL A 39 -12.07 3.44 -2.10
N ALA A 40 -11.11 2.64 -2.58
CA ALA A 40 -10.87 2.46 -4.01
C ALA A 40 -12.08 1.84 -4.73
N GLU A 41 -12.70 0.81 -4.13
CA GLU A 41 -13.91 0.19 -4.63
C GLU A 41 -15.07 1.20 -4.76
N LYS A 42 -15.29 2.01 -3.73
CA LYS A 42 -16.30 3.09 -3.77
C LYS A 42 -16.02 4.12 -4.86
N ALA A 43 -14.75 4.37 -5.15
CA ALA A 43 -14.32 5.28 -6.20
C ALA A 43 -14.27 4.62 -7.59
N SER A 44 -14.60 3.33 -7.72
CA SER A 44 -14.46 2.54 -8.95
C SER A 44 -13.03 2.58 -9.52
N THR A 45 -12.02 2.63 -8.64
CA THR A 45 -10.60 2.59 -8.98
C THR A 45 -9.98 1.25 -8.60
N ARG A 46 -8.95 0.84 -9.33
CA ARG A 46 -8.15 -0.33 -8.97
C ARG A 46 -7.07 0.11 -7.96
N LEU A 47 -6.91 -0.65 -6.88
CA LEU A 47 -5.81 -0.47 -5.93
C LEU A 47 -4.79 -1.59 -6.10
N VAL A 48 -3.51 -1.21 -6.18
CA VAL A 48 -2.37 -2.12 -6.00
C VAL A 48 -1.73 -1.76 -4.67
N PHE A 49 -1.87 -2.63 -3.67
CA PHE A 49 -1.33 -2.42 -2.33
C PHE A 49 -0.16 -3.39 -2.11
N ARG A 50 1.02 -2.87 -1.78
CA ARG A 50 2.23 -3.69 -1.55
C ARG A 50 3.07 -3.10 -0.43
N GLN A 51 3.90 -3.92 0.20
CA GLN A 51 4.87 -3.50 1.21
C GLN A 51 6.17 -4.27 1.05
N THR A 52 7.29 -3.57 1.23
CA THR A 52 8.61 -4.20 1.28
C THR A 52 9.53 -3.51 2.28
N ASN A 53 10.47 -4.28 2.82
CA ASN A 53 11.60 -3.77 3.60
C ASN A 53 12.84 -3.45 2.73
N HIS A 54 12.77 -3.73 1.43
CA HIS A 54 13.88 -3.57 0.50
C HIS A 54 13.65 -2.36 -0.42
N GLU A 55 14.57 -1.40 -0.37
CA GLU A 55 14.52 -0.20 -1.21
C GLU A 55 14.50 -0.54 -2.71
N GLY A 56 15.32 -1.50 -3.15
CA GLY A 56 15.37 -1.93 -4.55
C GLY A 56 14.02 -2.41 -5.08
N GLU A 57 13.32 -3.24 -4.31
CA GLU A 57 11.98 -3.74 -4.68
C GLU A 57 10.95 -2.60 -4.74
N LEU A 58 11.03 -1.64 -3.82
CA LEU A 58 10.15 -0.47 -3.85
C LEU A 58 10.38 0.37 -5.12
N VAL A 59 11.65 0.56 -5.52
CA VAL A 59 12.02 1.24 -6.76
C VAL A 59 11.54 0.48 -7.99
N GLU A 60 11.67 -0.85 -8.00
CA GLU A 60 11.16 -1.70 -9.08
C GLU A 60 9.64 -1.55 -9.26
N TRP A 61 8.88 -1.52 -8.17
CA TRP A 61 7.42 -1.31 -8.23
C TRP A 61 7.04 0.08 -8.75
N VAL A 62 7.79 1.12 -8.42
CA VAL A 62 7.57 2.46 -8.99
C VAL A 62 7.81 2.45 -10.51
N GLN A 63 8.85 1.77 -10.96
CA GLN A 63 9.13 1.62 -12.40
C GLN A 63 8.08 0.76 -13.11
N GLU A 64 7.60 -0.31 -12.48
CA GLU A 64 6.49 -1.15 -12.96
C GLU A 64 5.21 -0.32 -13.12
N ALA A 65 4.83 0.45 -12.09
CA ALA A 65 3.65 1.32 -12.12
C ALA A 65 3.73 2.33 -13.26
N ARG A 66 4.91 2.91 -13.50
CA ARG A 66 5.13 3.80 -14.65
C ARG A 66 4.89 3.07 -15.97
N LYS A 67 5.39 1.85 -16.16
CA LYS A 67 5.18 1.08 -17.40
C LYS A 67 3.70 0.80 -17.63
N GLN A 68 3.01 0.31 -16.61
CA GLN A 68 1.58 -0.03 -16.65
C GLN A 68 0.67 1.18 -16.89
N ALA A 69 1.10 2.40 -16.53
CA ALA A 69 0.34 3.62 -16.79
C ALA A 69 0.39 4.09 -18.25
N HIS A 70 1.36 3.61 -19.05
CA HIS A 70 1.49 3.96 -20.47
C HIS A 70 0.89 2.89 -21.41
N GLU A 71 0.43 1.76 -20.87
CA GLU A 71 -0.31 0.70 -21.57
C GLU A 71 -1.83 0.94 -21.48
#